data_AF-A0A821JVI5-F1
#
_entry.id   AF-A0A821JVI5-F1
#
_cell.length_a   1.000
_cell.length_b   1.000
_cell.length_c   1.000
_cell.angle_alpha   90.00
_cell.angle_beta   90.00
_cell.angle_gamma   90.00
#
_symmetry.space_group_name_H-M   'P 1'
#
loop_
_entity.id
_entity.type
_entity.pdbx_description
1 polymer ?
#
loop_
_entity_poly.entity_id
_entity_poly.type
_entity_poly.pdbx_seq_one_letter_code
_entity_poly.pdbx_strand_id
1 'polypeptide(L)'
;MKKSTKRKRRDRSSQPPSTTIHESISQLTISPPSPKKQKMTNNEMKQATTNGTSKKKSNKEDNVNNNSSYVPDYLKVSNRIFKQMLISSLDDAKDIVKRLNSKDKINYIRQYTCLIHRLFYVQLQESQWKYYYDIGMQENIWSGRVSKKWAAMNSMNYTYGRSKTLILQRLKTIQRQLQQASQALQNFGNQPLPACISDMNPPLDFTKLNGIVTAVVRKGQHKLTQQFEHNKKMLMLDSTDHR
;
A
#
# COMPACT_ATOMS: atom_id res chain seq x y z
N MET A 1 30.87 65.74 -4.69
CA MET A 1 30.16 64.94 -3.65
C MET A 1 29.26 65.92 -2.90
N LYS A 2 27.94 65.79 -2.66
CA LYS A 2 26.90 64.77 -2.84
C LYS A 2 25.63 65.48 -3.38
N LYS A 3 24.86 64.77 -4.21
CA LYS A 3 23.62 65.24 -4.88
C LYS A 3 22.41 65.21 -3.93
N SER A 4 21.52 66.19 -4.08
CA SER A 4 20.14 66.20 -3.57
C SER A 4 19.17 65.74 -4.66
N THR A 5 18.05 65.10 -4.28
CA THR A 5 16.67 65.30 -4.84
C THR A 5 15.71 64.33 -4.14
N LYS A 6 14.74 64.82 -3.35
CA LYS A 6 13.36 65.22 -3.68
C LYS A 6 12.36 64.06 -3.89
N ARG A 7 11.43 63.98 -2.92
CA ARG A 7 10.18 63.21 -2.87
C ARG A 7 9.30 63.46 -4.09
N LYS A 8 8.66 62.40 -4.61
CA LYS A 8 7.61 62.46 -5.64
C LYS A 8 6.31 61.81 -5.10
N ARG A 9 5.25 62.62 -5.03
CA ARG A 9 3.84 62.24 -4.82
C ARG A 9 3.32 61.43 -6.00
N ARG A 10 2.33 60.56 -5.79
CA ARG A 10 1.49 59.99 -6.85
C ARG A 10 0.02 60.04 -6.44
N ASP A 11 -0.77 60.63 -7.33
CA ASP A 11 -2.21 60.85 -7.25
C ASP A 11 -3.03 59.65 -7.77
N ARG A 12 -4.34 59.77 -7.49
CA ARG A 12 -5.50 58.89 -7.71
C ARG A 12 -5.80 58.41 -9.15
N SER A 13 -6.62 57.34 -9.16
CA SER A 13 -7.81 57.08 -10.00
C SER A 13 -7.67 56.47 -11.40
N SER A 14 -8.22 55.25 -11.56
CA SER A 14 -9.06 54.85 -12.71
C SER A 14 -9.73 53.47 -12.47
N GLN A 15 -11.07 53.45 -12.31
CA GLN A 15 -11.98 52.36 -12.75
C GLN A 15 -12.25 52.51 -14.28
N PRO A 16 -13.04 51.69 -15.03
CA PRO A 16 -13.92 50.51 -14.75
C PRO A 16 -13.61 49.32 -15.76
N PRO A 17 -14.47 48.32 -16.11
CA PRO A 17 -15.87 48.07 -15.76
C PRO A 17 -16.27 46.64 -15.33
N SER A 18 -17.50 46.63 -14.84
CA SER A 18 -18.39 45.55 -14.43
C SER A 18 -18.84 44.64 -15.59
N THR A 19 -18.78 43.32 -15.35
CA THR A 19 -19.57 42.34 -16.10
C THR A 19 -20.29 41.43 -15.10
N THR A 20 -21.61 41.54 -15.11
CA THR A 20 -22.57 40.69 -14.42
C THR A 20 -22.65 39.33 -15.12
N ILE A 21 -22.40 38.23 -14.40
CA ILE A 21 -22.94 36.91 -14.76
C ILE A 21 -23.49 36.26 -13.49
N HIS A 22 -24.81 36.08 -13.54
CA HIS A 22 -25.67 35.27 -12.70
C HIS A 22 -25.30 33.79 -12.85
N GLU A 23 -25.15 33.01 -11.77
CA GLU A 23 -25.60 31.60 -11.76
C GLU A 23 -25.57 30.96 -10.36
N SER A 24 -26.79 30.77 -9.83
CA SER A 24 -27.30 29.55 -9.20
C SER A 24 -26.47 28.88 -8.09
N ILE A 25 -26.75 29.29 -6.86
CA ILE A 25 -26.53 28.47 -5.66
C ILE A 25 -27.61 27.38 -5.66
N SER A 26 -27.29 26.20 -6.18
CA SER A 26 -28.13 25.00 -6.04
C SER A 26 -28.25 24.63 -4.57
N GLN A 27 -29.43 24.92 -4.00
CA GLN A 27 -29.84 24.45 -2.68
C GLN A 27 -30.08 22.94 -2.75
N LEU A 28 -29.14 22.15 -2.22
CA LEU A 28 -29.36 20.73 -1.96
C LEU A 28 -30.30 20.60 -0.75
N THR A 29 -31.59 20.48 -1.02
CA THR A 29 -32.60 20.02 -0.05
C THR A 29 -32.28 18.60 0.40
N ILE A 30 -31.74 18.49 1.62
CA ILE A 30 -31.55 17.21 2.31
C ILE A 30 -32.88 16.85 2.97
N SER A 31 -33.61 15.89 2.40
CA SER A 31 -34.78 15.32 3.04
C SER A 31 -34.39 14.58 4.33
N PRO A 32 -35.09 14.78 5.46
CA PRO A 32 -34.82 14.03 6.69
C PRO A 32 -35.27 12.56 6.57
N PRO A 33 -34.54 11.61 7.18
CA PRO A 33 -34.93 10.20 7.16
C PRO A 33 -36.13 9.94 8.09
N SER A 34 -37.12 9.20 7.58
CA SER A 34 -38.28 8.73 8.33
C SER A 34 -37.91 7.75 9.45
N PRO A 35 -38.54 7.82 10.64
CA PRO A 35 -38.23 6.95 11.76
C PRO A 35 -38.66 5.48 11.52
N LYS A 36 -37.76 4.57 11.88
CA LYS A 36 -37.96 3.11 11.89
C LYS A 36 -39.07 2.72 12.88
N LYS A 37 -40.04 1.92 12.43
CA LYS A 37 -41.01 1.23 13.29
C LYS A 37 -40.28 0.33 14.29
N GLN A 38 -40.51 0.60 15.58
CA GLN A 38 -40.25 -0.32 16.68
C GLN A 38 -41.13 -1.57 16.51
N LYS A 39 -40.58 -2.76 16.78
CA LYS A 39 -41.39 -3.92 17.15
C LYS A 39 -40.90 -4.41 18.50
N MET A 40 -41.82 -4.36 19.47
CA MET A 40 -41.63 -4.86 20.82
C MET A 40 -41.52 -6.38 20.86
N THR A 41 -40.71 -6.79 21.82
CA THR A 41 -40.53 -8.05 22.55
C THR A 41 -41.72 -9.01 22.61
N ASN A 42 -41.41 -10.31 22.67
CA ASN A 42 -41.91 -11.16 23.76
C ASN A 42 -40.86 -12.20 24.17
N ASN A 43 -40.64 -12.26 25.49
CA ASN A 43 -39.88 -13.26 26.22
C ASN A 43 -40.65 -14.58 26.24
N GLU A 44 -39.94 -15.71 26.20
CA GLU A 44 -40.29 -16.85 27.03
C GLU A 44 -39.04 -17.61 27.47
N MET A 45 -39.15 -18.11 28.69
CA MET A 45 -38.13 -18.52 29.62
C MET A 45 -38.08 -20.05 29.64
N LYS A 46 -36.92 -20.67 29.35
CA LYS A 46 -36.64 -22.05 29.78
C LYS A 46 -35.21 -22.22 30.27
N GLN A 47 -35.14 -22.94 31.38
CA GLN A 47 -34.01 -23.13 32.27
C GLN A 47 -32.91 -24.02 31.71
N ALA A 48 -31.71 -23.74 32.20
CA ALA A 48 -30.53 -24.57 32.40
C ALA A 48 -30.46 -25.95 31.74
N THR A 49 -29.46 -26.11 30.86
CA THR A 49 -28.60 -27.29 30.85
C THR A 49 -27.22 -26.88 30.38
N THR A 50 -26.26 -27.01 31.29
CA THR A 50 -24.83 -26.81 31.08
C THR A 50 -24.30 -27.83 30.08
N ASN A 51 -23.71 -27.36 28.97
CA ASN A 51 -22.65 -28.08 28.28
C ASN A 51 -21.74 -27.07 27.57
N GLY A 52 -20.49 -27.05 28.02
CA GLY A 52 -19.45 -26.17 27.51
C GLY A 52 -19.19 -26.43 26.04
N THR A 53 -19.63 -25.50 25.20
CA THR A 53 -19.08 -25.31 23.86
C THR A 53 -18.50 -23.92 23.82
N SER A 54 -17.20 -23.85 24.03
CA SER A 54 -16.37 -22.67 23.81
C SER A 54 -16.58 -22.17 22.39
N LYS A 55 -17.52 -21.24 22.22
CA LYS A 55 -17.64 -20.40 21.02
C LYS A 55 -16.32 -19.64 20.89
N LYS A 56 -15.43 -20.22 20.09
CA LYS A 56 -14.27 -19.55 19.51
C LYS A 56 -14.82 -18.32 18.78
N LYS A 57 -14.84 -17.18 19.46
CA LYS A 57 -14.85 -15.86 18.81
C LYS A 57 -13.63 -15.89 17.92
N SER A 58 -13.81 -16.18 16.64
CA SER A 58 -12.80 -15.83 15.65
C SER A 58 -12.66 -14.33 15.76
N ASN A 59 -11.54 -13.90 16.33
CA ASN A 59 -11.05 -12.56 16.10
C ASN A 59 -10.99 -12.44 14.59
N LYS A 60 -11.99 -11.74 14.04
CA LYS A 60 -11.87 -11.06 12.77
C LYS A 60 -10.72 -10.09 13.01
N GLU A 61 -9.50 -10.60 12.84
CA GLU A 61 -8.35 -9.75 12.59
C GLU A 61 -8.82 -8.83 11.48
N ASP A 62 -8.76 -7.52 11.73
CA ASP A 62 -8.92 -6.49 10.74
C ASP A 62 -7.91 -6.79 9.62
N ASN A 63 -8.34 -7.63 8.69
CA ASN A 63 -7.62 -8.02 7.49
C ASN A 63 -7.80 -6.85 6.53
N VAL A 64 -7.24 -5.70 6.91
CA VAL A 64 -7.01 -4.56 6.04
C VAL A 64 -5.85 -4.96 5.13
N ASN A 65 -6.14 -5.90 4.24
CA ASN A 65 -5.27 -6.24 3.13
C ASN A 65 -6.04 -6.01 1.83
N ASN A 66 -6.69 -4.84 1.73
CA ASN A 66 -7.28 -4.34 0.49
C ASN A 66 -6.22 -3.95 -0.57
N ASN A 67 -4.95 -4.19 -0.30
CA ASN A 67 -3.85 -3.93 -1.24
C ASN A 67 -3.62 -5.07 -2.24
N SER A 68 -4.42 -6.16 -2.20
CA SER A 68 -4.27 -7.28 -3.13
C SER A 68 -4.49 -6.90 -4.60
N SER A 69 -5.22 -5.80 -4.87
CA SER A 69 -5.47 -5.32 -6.23
C SER A 69 -4.24 -4.68 -6.90
N TYR A 70 -3.25 -4.24 -6.11
CA TYR A 70 -2.06 -3.54 -6.63
C TYR A 70 -0.87 -4.46 -6.88
N VAL A 71 -1.04 -5.75 -6.66
CA VAL A 71 0.03 -6.74 -6.66
C VAL A 71 -0.18 -7.68 -7.86
N PRO A 72 0.67 -7.62 -8.90
CA PRO A 72 0.53 -8.49 -10.05
C PRO A 72 0.74 -9.96 -9.66
N ASP A 73 -0.23 -10.81 -10.00
CA ASP A 73 -0.09 -12.27 -9.87
C ASP A 73 0.53 -12.83 -11.16
N TYR A 74 1.86 -12.89 -11.20
CA TYR A 74 2.61 -13.33 -12.39
C TYR A 74 2.26 -14.76 -12.82
N LEU A 75 1.74 -15.62 -11.93
CA LEU A 75 1.31 -16.98 -12.26
C LEU A 75 0.06 -17.02 -13.15
N LYS A 76 -0.80 -16.00 -13.04
CA LYS A 76 -2.05 -15.89 -13.82
C LYS A 76 -1.88 -15.18 -15.16
N VAL A 77 -0.74 -14.53 -15.38
CA VAL A 77 -0.46 -13.79 -16.61
C VAL A 77 -0.13 -14.75 -17.76
N SER A 78 -0.70 -14.51 -18.94
CA SER A 78 -0.41 -15.33 -20.13
C SER A 78 1.07 -15.25 -20.52
N ASN A 79 1.61 -16.28 -21.17
CA ASN A 79 3.00 -16.31 -21.61
C ASN A 79 3.37 -15.11 -22.49
N ARG A 80 2.45 -14.68 -23.37
CA ARG A 80 2.63 -13.50 -24.23
C ARG A 80 2.76 -12.22 -23.41
N ILE A 81 1.84 -12.00 -22.47
CA ILE A 81 1.86 -10.79 -21.64
C ILE A 81 3.09 -10.80 -20.74
N PHE A 82 3.45 -11.93 -20.14
CA PHE A 82 4.61 -12.05 -19.28
C PHE A 82 5.92 -11.72 -20.05
N LYS A 83 6.08 -12.23 -21.27
CA LYS A 83 7.20 -11.86 -22.15
C LYS A 83 7.21 -10.36 -22.46
N GLN A 84 6.05 -9.77 -22.73
CA GLN A 84 5.94 -8.33 -22.98
C GLN A 84 6.36 -7.52 -21.76
N MET A 85 6.01 -7.97 -20.55
CA MET A 85 6.45 -7.33 -19.30
C MET A 85 7.98 -7.32 -19.21
N LEU A 86 8.63 -8.48 -19.47
CA LEU A 86 10.10 -8.61 -19.48
C LEU A 86 10.74 -7.70 -20.55
N ILE A 87 10.20 -7.64 -21.76
CA ILE A 87 10.73 -6.75 -22.82
C ILE A 87 10.61 -5.28 -22.41
N SER A 88 9.50 -4.91 -21.76
CA SER A 88 9.21 -3.53 -21.39
C SER A 88 9.97 -3.01 -20.16
N SER A 89 10.78 -3.86 -19.51
CA SER A 89 11.47 -3.48 -18.26
C SER A 89 12.89 -2.97 -18.46
N LEU A 90 13.61 -3.45 -19.47
CA LEU A 90 14.96 -3.01 -19.83
C LEU A 90 15.17 -3.18 -21.34
N ASP A 91 15.88 -2.26 -21.99
CA ASP A 91 16.11 -2.30 -23.45
C ASP A 91 16.84 -3.59 -23.89
N ASP A 92 17.77 -4.05 -23.06
CA ASP A 92 18.57 -5.26 -23.28
C ASP A 92 17.82 -6.57 -23.00
N ALA A 93 16.55 -6.50 -22.58
CA ALA A 93 15.75 -7.68 -22.25
C ALA A 93 15.30 -8.46 -23.48
N LYS A 94 15.29 -7.83 -24.67
CA LYS A 94 14.82 -8.44 -25.92
C LYS A 94 15.56 -9.74 -26.23
N ASP A 95 16.87 -9.79 -26.03
CA ASP A 95 17.69 -10.97 -26.37
C ASP A 95 17.46 -12.15 -25.43
N ILE A 96 17.23 -11.89 -24.13
CA ILE A 96 16.85 -12.95 -23.19
C ILE A 96 15.44 -13.45 -23.52
N VAL A 97 14.49 -12.55 -23.78
CA VAL A 97 13.10 -12.92 -24.03
C VAL A 97 12.93 -13.72 -25.33
N LYS A 98 13.68 -13.40 -26.39
CA LYS A 98 13.72 -14.19 -27.64
C LYS A 98 14.10 -15.66 -27.39
N ARG A 99 14.99 -15.91 -26.43
CA ARG A 99 15.45 -17.26 -26.07
C ARG A 99 14.45 -18.06 -25.24
N LEU A 100 13.40 -17.42 -24.70
CA LEU A 100 12.32 -18.07 -23.94
C LEU A 100 11.32 -18.76 -24.85
N ASN A 101 11.78 -19.69 -25.69
CA ASN A 101 10.97 -20.34 -26.72
C ASN A 101 10.07 -21.48 -26.20
N SER A 102 10.30 -22.00 -25.00
CA SER A 102 9.49 -23.06 -24.39
C SER A 102 8.67 -22.58 -23.18
N LYS A 103 7.57 -23.30 -22.90
CA LYS A 103 6.75 -23.04 -21.71
C LYS A 103 7.55 -23.22 -20.43
N ASP A 104 8.46 -24.20 -20.38
CA ASP A 104 9.25 -24.50 -19.18
C ASP A 104 10.25 -23.40 -18.85
N LYS A 105 10.94 -22.86 -19.88
CA LYS A 105 11.84 -21.70 -19.72
C LYS A 105 11.09 -20.49 -19.16
N ILE A 106 9.89 -20.23 -19.70
CA ILE A 106 9.03 -19.14 -19.25
C ILE A 106 8.58 -19.39 -17.80
N ASN A 107 8.17 -20.62 -17.47
CA ASN A 107 7.70 -20.98 -16.14
C ASN A 107 8.81 -20.85 -15.08
N TYR A 108 10.03 -21.25 -15.42
CA TYR A 108 11.20 -21.09 -14.55
C TYR A 108 11.44 -19.62 -14.20
N ILE A 109 11.51 -18.74 -15.19
CA ILE A 109 11.71 -17.30 -14.97
C ILE A 109 10.52 -16.69 -14.22
N ARG A 110 9.31 -17.18 -14.47
CA ARG A 110 8.11 -16.73 -13.76
C ARG A 110 8.14 -17.09 -12.28
N GLN A 111 8.56 -18.31 -11.94
CA GLN A 111 8.75 -18.72 -10.54
C GLN A 111 9.79 -17.83 -9.86
N TYR A 112 10.93 -17.62 -10.50
CA TYR A 112 11.96 -16.71 -10.02
C TYR A 112 11.41 -15.27 -9.81
N THR A 113 10.61 -14.78 -10.76
CA THR A 113 9.93 -13.48 -10.65
C THR A 113 8.99 -13.42 -9.45
N CYS A 114 8.24 -14.49 -9.18
CA CYS A 114 7.35 -14.56 -8.01
C CYS A 114 8.13 -14.52 -6.68
N LEU A 115 9.31 -15.16 -6.62
CA LEU A 115 10.17 -15.13 -5.43
C LEU A 115 10.72 -13.72 -5.16
N ILE A 116 11.28 -13.07 -6.19
CA ILE A 116 11.76 -11.69 -6.10
C ILE A 116 10.61 -10.75 -5.70
N HIS A 117 9.45 -10.93 -6.32
CA HIS A 117 8.26 -10.17 -6.00
C HIS A 117 7.83 -10.31 -4.54
N ARG A 118 7.78 -11.55 -4.03
CA ARG A 118 7.44 -11.83 -2.64
C ARG A 118 8.44 -11.16 -1.68
N LEU A 119 9.73 -11.27 -1.96
CA LEU A 119 10.78 -10.65 -1.16
C LEU A 119 10.59 -9.13 -1.09
N PHE A 120 10.44 -8.47 -2.23
CA PHE A 120 10.28 -7.01 -2.29
C PHE A 120 9.00 -6.54 -1.61
N TYR A 121 7.91 -7.30 -1.76
CA TYR A 121 6.65 -6.98 -1.08
C TYR A 121 6.82 -7.01 0.44
N VAL A 122 7.47 -8.05 0.98
CA VAL A 122 7.70 -8.18 2.43
C VAL A 122 8.65 -7.10 2.95
N GLN A 123 9.69 -6.75 2.18
CA GLN A 123 10.58 -5.62 2.50
C GLN A 123 9.83 -4.28 2.54
N LEU A 124 8.91 -4.06 1.60
CA LEU A 124 8.08 -2.86 1.59
C LEU A 124 7.16 -2.78 2.81
N GLN A 125 6.55 -3.92 3.19
CA GLN A 125 5.79 -4.00 4.44
C GLN A 125 6.68 -3.70 5.65
N GLU A 126 7.88 -4.28 5.72
CA GLU A 126 8.81 -4.02 6.81
C GLU A 126 9.14 -2.53 6.93
N SER A 127 9.49 -1.87 5.82
CA SER A 127 9.77 -0.43 5.78
C SER A 127 8.60 0.39 6.31
N GLN A 128 7.36 0.03 5.93
CA GLN A 128 6.19 0.74 6.41
C GLN A 128 6.00 0.57 7.92
N TRP A 129 6.01 -0.66 8.42
CA TRP A 129 5.74 -0.94 9.83
C TRP A 129 6.85 -0.43 10.75
N LYS A 130 8.10 -0.40 10.28
CA LYS A 130 9.21 0.28 10.96
C LYS A 130 8.93 1.78 11.05
N TYR A 131 8.51 2.40 9.96
CA TYR A 131 8.15 3.83 9.97
C TYR A 131 7.02 4.15 10.97
N TYR A 132 5.97 3.32 11.05
CA TYR A 132 4.94 3.46 12.08
C TYR A 132 5.51 3.37 13.50
N TYR A 133 6.44 2.44 13.72
CA TYR A 133 7.08 2.27 15.01
C TYR A 133 7.94 3.49 15.38
N ASP A 134 8.71 4.00 14.43
CA ASP A 134 9.63 5.12 14.63
C ASP A 134 8.87 6.41 14.96
N ILE A 135 7.76 6.69 14.25
CA ILE A 135 6.88 7.81 14.60
C ILE A 135 6.29 7.64 15.99
N GLY A 136 5.76 6.46 16.33
CA GLY A 136 5.21 6.21 17.66
C GLY A 136 6.24 6.43 18.78
N MET A 137 7.51 6.09 18.51
CA MET A 137 8.62 6.32 19.45
C MET A 137 8.99 7.80 19.56
N GLN A 138 9.10 8.52 18.43
CA GLN A 138 9.50 9.93 18.38
C GLN A 138 8.42 10.86 18.97
N GLU A 139 7.17 10.60 18.63
CA GLU A 139 6.04 11.45 19.00
C GLU A 139 5.36 11.01 20.30
N ASN A 140 5.76 9.86 20.85
CA ASN A 140 5.11 9.21 21.99
C ASN A 140 3.60 8.94 21.77
N ILE A 141 3.18 8.82 20.52
CA ILE A 141 1.79 8.57 20.13
C ILE A 141 1.60 7.07 19.94
N TRP A 142 1.27 6.39 21.04
CA TRP A 142 0.89 4.98 21.02
C TRP A 142 -0.62 4.86 21.16
N SER A 143 -1.33 4.75 20.04
CA SER A 143 -2.78 4.53 20.01
C SER A 143 -3.58 5.51 20.88
N GLY A 144 -3.73 6.75 20.44
CA GLY A 144 -4.69 7.69 21.04
C GLY A 144 -6.11 7.27 20.67
N ARG A 145 -6.92 6.82 21.64
CA ARG A 145 -8.37 6.73 21.46
C ARG A 145 -8.99 7.99 22.04
N VAL A 146 -9.54 8.83 21.19
CA VAL A 146 -10.45 9.88 21.64
C VAL A 146 -11.86 9.29 21.71
N SER A 147 -12.70 9.81 22.60
CA SER A 147 -14.09 9.36 22.63
C SER A 147 -14.74 9.63 21.27
N LYS A 148 -15.61 8.73 20.79
CA LYS A 148 -16.33 8.93 19.51
C LYS A 148 -17.05 10.28 19.46
N LYS A 149 -17.56 10.74 20.62
CA LYS A 149 -18.22 12.02 20.77
C LYS A 149 -17.26 13.19 20.53
N TRP A 150 -16.08 13.16 21.15
CA TRP A 150 -15.06 14.19 20.96
C TRP A 150 -14.51 14.18 19.52
N ALA A 151 -14.31 12.98 18.95
CA ALA A 151 -13.94 12.82 17.55
C ALA A 151 -14.99 13.47 16.63
N ALA A 152 -16.28 13.15 16.83
CA ALA A 152 -17.37 13.74 16.04
C ALA A 152 -17.48 15.26 16.21
N MET A 153 -17.32 15.78 17.43
CA MET A 153 -17.35 17.22 17.72
C MET A 153 -16.24 18.00 17.02
N ASN A 154 -15.11 17.35 16.75
CA ASN A 154 -13.96 17.99 16.13
C ASN A 154 -13.67 17.46 14.72
N SER A 155 -14.61 16.75 14.09
CA SER A 155 -14.44 16.15 12.75
C SER A 155 -13.18 15.29 12.61
N MET A 156 -12.85 14.59 13.69
CA MET A 156 -11.63 13.84 13.91
C MET A 156 -11.92 12.32 13.88
N ASN A 157 -10.90 11.51 13.57
CA ASN A 157 -11.04 10.05 13.61
C ASN A 157 -10.94 9.56 15.07
N TYR A 158 -11.79 8.62 15.51
CA TYR A 158 -11.82 8.23 16.92
C TYR A 158 -10.67 7.29 17.33
N THR A 159 -9.96 6.75 16.34
CA THR A 159 -8.75 5.96 16.52
C THR A 159 -7.59 6.65 15.83
N TYR A 160 -6.58 7.00 16.61
CA TYR A 160 -5.30 7.49 16.11
C TYR A 160 -4.23 6.42 16.24
N GLY A 161 -3.53 6.15 15.14
CA GLY A 161 -2.41 5.23 15.13
C GLY A 161 -2.74 3.77 15.46
N ARG A 162 -1.70 2.99 15.72
CA ARG A 162 -1.77 1.57 16.10
C ARG A 162 -1.08 1.38 17.44
N SER A 163 -1.52 0.40 18.24
CA SER A 163 -0.86 0.14 19.52
C SER A 163 0.55 -0.40 19.30
N LYS A 164 1.47 -0.05 20.21
CA LYS A 164 2.86 -0.53 20.17
C LYS A 164 2.94 -2.05 20.08
N THR A 165 2.15 -2.74 20.89
CA THR A 165 2.09 -4.21 20.93
C THR A 165 1.71 -4.80 19.58
N LEU A 166 0.72 -4.20 18.89
CA LEU A 166 0.31 -4.66 17.56
C LEU A 166 1.40 -4.45 16.53
N ILE A 167 2.05 -3.28 16.53
CA ILE A 167 3.16 -2.97 15.61
C ILE A 167 4.30 -3.96 15.81
N LEU A 168 4.71 -4.21 17.06
CA LEU A 168 5.77 -5.17 17.39
C LEU A 168 5.42 -6.60 16.95
N GLN A 169 4.17 -7.05 17.18
CA GLN A 169 3.70 -8.36 16.73
C GLN A 169 3.74 -8.50 15.20
N ARG A 170 3.35 -7.43 14.48
CA ARG A 170 3.42 -7.37 13.01
C ARG A 170 4.85 -7.41 12.52
N LEU A 171 5.76 -6.62 13.11
CA LEU A 171 7.18 -6.64 12.77
C LEU A 171 7.81 -8.02 12.96
N LYS A 172 7.53 -8.70 14.09
CA LYS A 172 7.99 -10.08 14.32
C LYS A 172 7.48 -11.05 13.24
N THR A 173 6.25 -10.85 12.78
CA THR A 173 5.67 -11.67 11.71
C THR A 173 6.32 -11.38 10.36
N ILE A 174 6.57 -10.11 10.05
CA ILE A 174 7.24 -9.69 8.82
C ILE A 174 8.68 -10.23 8.79
N GLN A 175 9.42 -10.18 9.90
CA GLN A 175 10.77 -10.75 10.00
C GLN A 175 10.80 -12.24 9.65
N ARG A 176 9.87 -13.04 10.18
CA ARG A 176 9.73 -14.46 9.80
C ARG A 176 9.43 -14.62 8.31
N GLN A 177 8.55 -13.79 7.75
CA GLN A 177 8.24 -13.84 6.32
C GLN A 177 9.44 -13.43 5.45
N LEU A 178 10.27 -12.50 5.90
CA LEU A 178 11.46 -12.05 5.20
C LEU A 178 12.51 -13.17 5.19
N GLN A 179 12.74 -13.83 6.32
CA GLN A 179 13.58 -15.02 6.40
C GLN A 179 13.11 -16.11 5.45
N GLN A 180 11.80 -16.43 5.45
CA GLN A 180 11.22 -17.42 4.55
C GLN A 180 11.40 -17.03 3.07
N ALA A 181 11.16 -15.77 2.71
CA ALA A 181 11.31 -15.29 1.33
C ALA A 181 12.77 -15.33 0.86
N SER A 182 13.70 -14.89 1.70
CA SER A 182 15.14 -14.95 1.42
C SER A 182 15.63 -16.38 1.28
N GLN A 183 15.21 -17.28 2.18
CA GLN A 183 15.56 -18.69 2.12
C GLN A 183 14.99 -19.36 0.86
N ALA A 184 13.75 -19.05 0.48
CA ALA A 184 13.16 -19.57 -0.75
C ALA A 184 13.95 -19.13 -1.99
N LEU A 185 14.43 -17.87 -2.02
CA LEU A 185 15.25 -17.36 -3.11
C LEU A 185 16.64 -18.03 -3.15
N GLN A 186 17.28 -18.22 -2.00
CA GLN A 186 18.56 -18.94 -1.89
C GLN A 186 18.41 -20.40 -2.34
N ASN A 187 17.37 -21.09 -1.87
CA ASN A 187 17.09 -22.47 -2.27
C ASN A 187 16.86 -22.57 -3.78
N PHE A 188 16.15 -21.61 -4.38
CA PHE A 188 15.97 -21.57 -5.83
C PHE A 188 17.29 -21.36 -6.58
N GLY A 189 18.20 -20.51 -6.06
CA GLY A 189 19.52 -20.29 -6.64
C GLY A 189 20.50 -21.45 -6.49
N ASN A 190 20.37 -22.24 -5.41
CA ASN A 190 21.19 -23.41 -5.14
C ASN A 190 20.69 -24.68 -5.84
N GLN A 191 19.48 -24.67 -6.39
CA GLN A 191 18.97 -25.80 -7.15
C GLN A 191 19.75 -25.96 -8.47
N PRO A 192 20.04 -27.20 -8.89
CA PRO A 192 20.62 -27.42 -10.19
C PRO A 192 19.68 -26.85 -11.26
N LEU A 193 20.29 -26.15 -12.20
CA LEU A 193 19.59 -25.58 -13.34
C LEU A 193 18.82 -26.68 -14.08
N PRO A 194 17.50 -26.49 -14.32
CA PRO A 194 16.76 -27.42 -15.16
C PRO A 194 17.40 -27.52 -16.54
N ALA A 195 17.41 -28.71 -17.13
CA ALA A 195 17.99 -28.96 -18.46
C ALA A 195 17.50 -27.94 -19.50
N CYS A 196 16.22 -27.58 -19.46
CA CYS A 196 15.63 -26.60 -20.37
C CYS A 196 16.27 -25.19 -20.29
N ILE A 197 16.91 -24.83 -19.18
CA ILE A 197 17.67 -23.58 -19.01
C ILE A 197 19.15 -23.81 -19.31
N SER A 198 19.72 -24.94 -18.86
CA SER A 198 21.11 -25.32 -19.11
C SER A 198 21.46 -25.40 -20.60
N ASP A 199 20.51 -25.86 -21.42
CA ASP A 199 20.69 -26.03 -22.87
C ASP A 199 20.56 -24.70 -23.67
N MET A 200 20.50 -23.55 -22.98
CA MET A 200 20.49 -22.24 -23.66
C MET A 200 21.86 -21.91 -24.25
N ASN A 201 21.89 -21.59 -25.55
CA ASN A 201 23.06 -21.05 -26.23
C ASN A 201 22.79 -19.62 -26.73
N PRO A 202 23.53 -18.59 -26.26
CA PRO A 202 24.54 -18.65 -25.20
C PRO A 202 23.91 -18.86 -23.82
N PRO A 203 24.70 -19.31 -22.82
CA PRO A 203 24.24 -19.54 -21.46
C PRO A 203 23.49 -18.35 -20.88
N LEU A 204 22.55 -18.64 -19.98
CA LEU A 204 21.75 -17.61 -19.33
C LEU A 204 22.61 -16.81 -18.35
N ASP A 205 22.81 -15.53 -18.64
CA ASP A 205 23.39 -14.59 -17.69
C ASP A 205 22.37 -14.28 -16.57
N PHE A 206 22.61 -14.86 -15.40
CA PHE A 206 21.78 -14.69 -14.21
C PHE A 206 21.79 -13.27 -13.66
N THR A 207 22.90 -12.54 -13.79
CA THR A 207 22.99 -11.14 -13.34
C THR A 207 22.06 -10.28 -14.18
N LYS A 208 22.12 -10.45 -15.51
CA LYS A 208 21.23 -9.75 -16.44
C LYS A 208 19.77 -10.14 -16.23
N LEU A 209 19.48 -11.43 -16.06
CA LEU A 209 18.12 -11.91 -15.75
C LEU A 209 17.58 -11.29 -14.45
N ASN A 210 18.38 -11.29 -13.38
CA ASN A 210 18.01 -10.70 -12.11
C ASN A 210 17.70 -9.21 -12.25
N GLY A 211 18.49 -8.46 -13.03
CA GLY A 211 18.21 -7.07 -13.36
C GLY A 211 16.86 -6.86 -14.04
N ILE A 212 16.56 -7.67 -15.07
CA ILE A 212 15.28 -7.62 -15.81
C ILE A 212 14.12 -7.94 -14.88
N VAL A 213 14.20 -9.05 -14.15
CA VAL A 213 13.14 -9.51 -13.24
C VAL A 213 12.90 -8.49 -12.14
N THR A 214 13.97 -7.94 -11.55
CA THR A 214 13.90 -6.86 -10.56
C THR A 214 13.18 -5.64 -11.12
N ALA A 215 13.50 -5.24 -12.36
CA ALA A 215 12.85 -4.11 -13.01
C ALA A 215 11.35 -4.37 -13.27
N VAL A 216 10.97 -5.56 -13.74
CA VAL A 216 9.55 -5.97 -13.87
C VAL A 216 8.84 -5.87 -12.52
N VAL A 217 9.43 -6.44 -11.47
CA VAL A 217 8.82 -6.46 -10.13
C VAL A 217 8.63 -5.05 -9.59
N ARG A 218 9.65 -4.18 -9.71
CA ARG A 218 9.55 -2.78 -9.26
C ARG A 218 8.47 -2.02 -10.01
N LYS A 219 8.39 -2.19 -11.34
CA LYS A 219 7.33 -1.59 -12.16
C LYS A 219 5.96 -2.11 -11.73
N GLY A 220 5.83 -3.41 -11.49
CA GLY A 220 4.61 -4.05 -11.02
C GLY A 220 4.15 -3.59 -9.64
N GLN A 221 5.09 -3.28 -8.74
CA GLN A 221 4.82 -2.79 -7.38
C GLN A 221 4.76 -1.26 -7.28
N HIS A 222 4.95 -0.52 -8.37
CA HIS A 222 5.11 0.93 -8.32
C HIS A 222 3.93 1.65 -7.64
N LYS A 223 2.69 1.31 -8.01
CA LYS A 223 1.48 1.90 -7.40
C LYS A 223 1.39 1.59 -5.92
N LEU A 224 1.74 0.35 -5.55
CA LEU A 224 1.77 -0.07 -4.16
C LEU A 224 2.79 0.79 -3.40
N THR A 225 4.04 0.91 -3.88
CA THR A 225 5.06 1.77 -3.28
C THR A 225 4.59 3.21 -3.12
N GLN A 226 3.96 3.80 -4.14
CA GLN A 226 3.39 5.16 -4.04
C GLN A 226 2.32 5.27 -2.95
N GLN A 227 1.43 4.28 -2.83
CA GLN A 227 0.42 4.24 -1.78
C GLN A 227 1.06 4.14 -0.39
N PHE A 228 2.10 3.32 -0.25
CA PHE A 228 2.86 3.22 1.00
C PHE A 228 3.52 4.55 1.39
N GLU A 229 4.16 5.23 0.43
CA GLU A 229 4.77 6.55 0.66
C GLU A 229 3.72 7.63 0.98
N HIS A 230 2.56 7.59 0.33
CA HIS A 230 1.44 8.46 0.69
C HIS A 230 0.97 8.20 2.13
N ASN A 231 0.78 6.95 2.51
CA ASN A 231 0.37 6.58 3.88
C ASN A 231 1.39 7.04 4.93
N LYS A 232 2.69 6.97 4.63
CA LYS A 232 3.75 7.50 5.50
C LYS A 232 3.60 9.01 5.70
N LYS A 233 3.39 9.77 4.62
CA LYS A 233 3.17 11.23 4.69
C LYS A 233 1.92 11.58 5.50
N MET A 234 0.82 10.86 5.28
CA MET A 234 -0.42 11.09 6.04
C MET A 234 -0.22 10.80 7.53
N LEU A 235 0.46 9.70 7.87
CA LEU A 235 0.77 9.38 9.26
C LEU A 235 1.63 10.46 9.94
N MET A 236 2.60 11.03 9.22
CA MET A 236 3.42 12.11 9.75
C MET A 236 2.57 13.36 10.04
N LEU A 237 1.67 13.74 9.12
CA LEU A 237 0.75 14.87 9.33
C LEU A 237 -0.15 14.62 10.55
N ASP A 238 -0.76 13.43 10.64
CA ASP A 238 -1.59 13.05 11.78
C ASP A 238 -0.80 13.10 13.10
N SER A 239 0.50 12.76 13.06
CA SER A 239 1.36 12.78 14.24
C SER A 239 1.77 14.20 14.67
N THR A 240 1.92 15.12 13.72
CA THR A 240 2.20 16.53 14.02
C THR A 240 0.99 17.25 14.58
N ASP A 241 -0.23 16.91 14.12
CA ASP A 241 -1.48 17.49 14.65
C ASP A 241 -1.76 17.11 16.11
N HIS A 242 -1.08 16.07 16.62
CA HIS A 242 -1.20 15.62 18.01
C HIS A 242 -0.33 16.39 19.01
N ARG A 243 0.67 17.15 18.55
CA ARG A 243 1.54 17.97 19.40
C ARG A 243 0.83 19.24 19.85
#